data_AF-A0A9C8SZT2-F1
#
_entry.id   AF-A0A9C8SZT2-F1
#
_cell.length_a   1.000
_cell.length_b   1.000
_cell.length_c   1.000
_cell.angle_alpha   90.00
_cell.angle_beta   90.00
_cell.angle_gamma   90.00
#
_symmetry.space_group_name_H-M   'P 1'
#
loop_
_entity.id
_entity.type
_entity.pdbx_description
1 polymer ?
#
loop_
_entity_poly.entity_id
_entity_poly.type
_entity_poly.pdbx_seq_one_letter_code
_entity_poly.pdbx_strand_id
1 'polypeptide(L)'
;MSIKTKLGLSFAGLSIIIICMFLATLYVTGKQKSDGLIINLAGRQRMLSQKLAKDLLRFQLVRERTGQADQELEQKVRDTMEIFHRTLQGLIQGGDLPLTLDPGDGKTASVDGVGGKALQQLKVVDKLWNMYMADVKTVLAGGKDANQALQKVMDNNPALLQD
;
A
#
# COMPACT_ATOMS: atom_id res chain seq x y z
N MET A 1 -20.36 55.88 19.25
CA MET A 1 -19.13 55.09 19.39
C MET A 1 -17.92 55.97 19.09
N SER A 2 -16.94 56.04 19.99
CA SER A 2 -15.69 56.79 19.75
C SER A 2 -14.87 56.14 18.62
N ILE A 3 -14.11 56.95 17.87
CA ILE A 3 -13.23 56.50 16.78
C ILE A 3 -12.27 55.40 17.25
N LYS A 4 -11.79 55.49 18.51
CA LYS A 4 -10.92 54.48 19.14
C LYS A 4 -11.61 53.11 19.26
N THR A 5 -12.90 53.09 19.59
CA THR A 5 -13.69 51.86 19.70
C THR A 5 -13.94 51.22 18.34
N LYS A 6 -14.22 52.03 17.30
CA LYS A 6 -14.39 51.53 15.93
C LYS A 6 -13.10 50.93 15.39
N LEU A 7 -11.96 51.61 15.59
CA LEU A 7 -10.65 51.13 15.15
C LEU A 7 -10.23 49.84 15.87
N GLY A 8 -10.44 49.78 17.20
CA GLY A 8 -10.19 48.58 17.98
C GLY A 8 -11.07 47.39 17.55
N LEU A 9 -12.34 47.63 17.23
CA LEU A 9 -13.25 46.59 16.75
C LEU A 9 -12.82 46.05 15.38
N SER A 10 -12.42 46.92 14.45
CA SER A 10 -11.90 46.50 13.15
C SER A 10 -10.60 45.71 13.27
N PHE A 11 -9.68 46.13 14.15
CA PHE A 11 -8.44 45.41 14.41
C PHE A 11 -8.70 44.03 15.03
N ALA A 12 -9.56 43.96 16.05
CA ALA A 12 -9.95 42.70 16.67
C ALA A 12 -10.62 41.75 15.66
N GLY A 13 -11.49 42.27 14.79
CA GLY A 13 -12.10 41.47 13.72
C GLY A 13 -11.05 40.87 12.77
N LEU A 14 -10.07 41.67 12.34
CA LEU A 14 -8.97 41.19 11.49
C LEU A 14 -8.14 40.12 12.22
N SER A 15 -7.81 40.34 13.49
CA SER A 15 -7.06 39.37 14.31
C SER A 15 -7.81 38.05 14.47
N ILE A 16 -9.13 38.08 14.67
CA ILE A 16 -9.96 36.87 14.77
C ILE A 16 -9.91 36.08 13.47
N ILE A 17 -10.03 36.75 12.31
CA ILE A 17 -9.95 36.08 11.00
C ILE A 17 -8.60 35.37 10.84
N ILE A 18 -7.49 36.03 11.19
CA ILE A 18 -6.14 35.45 11.11
C ILE A 18 -6.03 34.22 12.01
N ILE A 19 -6.53 34.28 13.25
CA ILE A 19 -6.52 33.14 14.18
C ILE A 19 -7.35 31.97 13.63
N CYS A 20 -8.54 32.24 13.11
CA CYS A 20 -9.39 31.22 12.49
C CYS A 20 -8.70 30.55 11.29
N MET A 21 -8.07 31.33 10.41
CA MET A 21 -7.30 30.79 9.29
C MET A 21 -6.12 29.93 9.75
N PHE A 22 -5.41 30.35 10.79
CA PHE A 22 -4.30 29.59 11.35
C PHE A 22 -4.76 28.25 11.94
N LEU A 23 -5.86 28.25 12.72
CA LEU A 23 -6.44 27.02 13.27
C LEU A 23 -6.94 26.07 12.17
N ALA A 24 -7.61 26.60 11.14
CA ALA A 24 -8.03 25.82 9.98
C ALA A 24 -6.82 25.21 9.26
N THR A 25 -5.72 25.96 9.12
CA THR A 25 -4.48 25.48 8.52
C THR A 25 -3.89 24.32 9.33
N LEU A 26 -3.78 24.46 10.65
CA LEU A 26 -3.28 23.39 11.52
C LEU A 26 -4.14 22.12 11.41
N TYR A 27 -5.46 22.27 11.34
CA TYR A 27 -6.38 21.14 11.20
C TYR A 27 -6.21 20.41 9.85
N VAL A 28 -6.16 21.16 8.74
CA VAL A 28 -6.00 20.58 7.40
C VAL A 28 -4.63 19.92 7.23
N THR A 29 -3.55 20.54 7.71
CA THR A 29 -2.20 19.96 7.66
C THR A 29 -2.08 18.67 8.47
N GLY A 30 -2.83 18.55 9.57
CA GLY A 30 -2.93 17.30 10.34
C GLY A 30 -3.46 16.13 9.51
N LYS A 31 -4.52 16.35 8.71
CA LYS A 31 -5.09 15.31 7.83
C LYS A 31 -4.18 14.93 6.67
N GLN A 32 -3.44 15.88 6.11
CA GLN A 32 -2.50 15.62 4.99
C GLN A 32 -1.40 14.60 5.33
N LYS A 33 -1.00 14.47 6.60
CA LYS A 33 -0.02 13.44 7.01
C LYS A 33 -0.56 12.01 6.84
N SER A 34 -1.84 11.79 7.12
CA SER A 34 -2.50 10.49 6.92
C SER A 34 -2.57 10.15 5.44
N ASP A 35 -2.94 11.12 4.60
CA ASP A 35 -2.99 10.96 3.14
C ASP A 35 -1.61 10.62 2.55
N GLY A 36 -0.55 11.26 3.04
CA GLY A 36 0.83 10.96 2.63
C GLY A 36 1.27 9.53 2.96
N LEU A 37 0.87 9.01 4.12
CA LEU A 37 1.13 7.62 4.50
C LEU A 37 0.38 6.65 3.56
N ILE A 38 -0.90 6.90 3.31
CA ILE A 38 -1.73 6.07 2.41
C ILE A 38 -1.12 6.02 1.00
N ILE A 39 -0.71 7.17 0.46
CA ILE A 39 -0.05 7.25 -0.86
C ILE A 39 1.25 6.44 -0.89
N ASN A 40 2.07 6.54 0.16
CA ASN A 40 3.31 5.76 0.25
C ASN A 40 3.05 4.25 0.33
N LEU A 41 2.03 3.83 1.08
CA LEU A 41 1.65 2.42 1.20
C LEU A 41 1.08 1.88 -0.13
N ALA A 42 0.28 2.66 -0.83
CA ALA A 42 -0.20 2.34 -2.17
C ALA A 42 0.96 2.27 -3.18
N GLY A 43 1.89 3.23 -3.16
CA GLY A 43 3.09 3.20 -3.98
C GLY A 43 3.99 2.00 -3.67
N ARG A 44 4.03 1.55 -2.41
CA ARG A 44 4.73 0.33 -2.01
C ARG A 44 4.11 -0.92 -2.62
N GLN A 45 2.80 -0.99 -2.81
CA GLN A 45 2.15 -2.13 -3.49
C GLN A 45 2.73 -2.35 -4.88
N ARG A 46 2.93 -1.28 -5.66
CA ARG A 46 3.57 -1.35 -6.98
C ARG A 46 4.97 -1.95 -6.92
N MET A 47 5.77 -1.53 -5.96
CA MET A 47 7.12 -2.09 -5.77
C MET A 47 7.05 -3.57 -5.35
N LEU A 48 6.12 -3.93 -4.46
CA LEU A 48 5.94 -5.29 -3.96
C LEU A 48 5.48 -6.25 -5.06
N SER A 49 4.60 -5.85 -5.99
CA SER A 49 4.22 -6.70 -7.13
C SER A 49 5.42 -7.03 -8.01
N GLN A 50 6.25 -6.02 -8.34
CA GLN A 50 7.47 -6.23 -9.12
C GLN A 50 8.51 -7.08 -8.37
N LYS A 51 8.68 -6.83 -7.07
CA LYS A 51 9.57 -7.62 -6.21
C LYS A 51 9.13 -9.08 -6.19
N LEU A 52 7.83 -9.33 -6.01
CA LEU A 52 7.24 -10.66 -5.97
C LEU A 52 7.47 -11.42 -7.29
N ALA A 53 7.17 -10.77 -8.42
CA ALA A 53 7.42 -11.33 -9.75
C ALA A 53 8.88 -11.75 -9.93
N LYS A 54 9.82 -10.85 -9.59
CA LYS A 54 11.26 -11.09 -9.70
C LYS A 54 11.74 -12.22 -8.79
N ASP A 55 11.33 -12.21 -7.52
CA ASP A 55 11.75 -13.21 -6.54
C ASP A 55 11.19 -14.59 -6.91
N LEU A 56 9.96 -14.64 -7.46
CA LEU A 56 9.35 -15.87 -7.95
C LEU A 56 10.05 -16.43 -9.20
N LEU A 57 10.43 -15.57 -10.15
CA LEU A 57 11.22 -15.96 -11.31
C LEU A 57 12.57 -16.55 -10.87
N ARG A 58 13.25 -15.90 -9.93
CA ARG A 58 14.51 -16.40 -9.37
C ARG A 58 14.33 -17.75 -8.67
N PHE A 59 13.27 -17.89 -7.89
CA PHE A 59 12.93 -19.14 -7.21
C PHE A 59 12.76 -20.29 -8.20
N GLN A 60 11.99 -20.08 -9.28
CA GLN A 60 11.79 -21.11 -10.29
C GLN A 60 13.09 -21.43 -11.05
N LEU A 61 13.89 -20.43 -11.41
CA LEU A 61 15.18 -20.64 -12.08
C LEU A 61 16.15 -21.47 -11.23
N VAL A 62 16.22 -21.22 -9.92
CA VAL A 62 17.04 -22.01 -9.00
C VAL A 62 16.54 -23.44 -8.96
N ARG A 63 15.22 -23.65 -8.80
CA ARG A 63 14.61 -24.97 -8.79
C ARG A 63 14.90 -25.77 -10.06
N GLU A 64 14.80 -25.16 -11.23
CA GLU A 64 15.07 -25.84 -12.50
C GLU A 64 16.55 -26.25 -12.63
N ARG A 65 17.47 -25.45 -12.08
CA ARG A 65 18.91 -25.73 -12.13
C ARG A 65 19.36 -26.78 -11.13
N THR A 66 18.83 -26.75 -9.91
CA THR A 66 19.29 -27.60 -8.80
C THR A 66 18.38 -28.81 -8.55
N GLY A 67 17.16 -28.78 -9.08
CA GLY A 67 16.10 -29.75 -8.74
C GLY A 67 15.49 -29.54 -7.35
N GLN A 68 15.89 -28.49 -6.62
CA GLN A 68 15.50 -28.25 -5.23
C GLN A 68 14.88 -26.86 -5.05
N ALA A 69 13.85 -26.78 -4.20
CA ALA A 69 13.28 -25.50 -3.80
C ALA A 69 14.21 -24.78 -2.82
N ASP A 70 14.57 -23.54 -3.13
CA ASP A 70 15.33 -22.67 -2.23
C ASP A 70 14.39 -22.12 -1.15
N GLN A 71 14.58 -22.57 0.09
CA GLN A 71 13.73 -22.22 1.22
C GLN A 71 13.79 -20.72 1.57
N GLU A 72 14.95 -20.08 1.37
CA GLU A 72 15.11 -18.66 1.67
C GLU A 72 14.35 -17.80 0.64
N LEU A 73 14.44 -18.17 -0.64
CA LEU A 73 13.69 -17.52 -1.71
C LEU A 73 12.18 -17.76 -1.57
N GLU A 74 11.77 -18.98 -1.19
CA GLU A 74 10.38 -19.28 -0.90
C GLU A 74 9.84 -18.39 0.22
N GLN A 75 10.59 -18.26 1.32
CA GLN A 75 10.17 -17.42 2.44
C GLN A 75 10.06 -15.95 2.01
N LYS A 76 11.03 -15.43 1.24
CA LYS A 76 10.96 -14.06 0.69
C LYS A 76 9.72 -13.80 -0.17
N VAL A 77 9.32 -14.78 -0.99
CA VAL A 77 8.09 -14.72 -1.78
C VAL A 77 6.87 -14.68 -0.85
N ARG A 78 6.83 -15.53 0.18
CA ARG A 78 5.74 -15.58 1.18
C ARG A 78 5.61 -14.28 1.97
N ASP A 79 6.71 -13.74 2.47
CA ASP A 79 6.72 -12.47 3.22
C ASP A 79 6.20 -11.31 2.36
N THR A 80 6.64 -11.27 1.09
CA THR A 80 6.20 -10.23 0.14
C THR A 80 4.69 -10.33 -0.12
N MET A 81 4.16 -11.55 -0.29
CA MET A 81 2.72 -11.78 -0.42
C MET A 81 1.95 -11.34 0.82
N GLU A 82 2.45 -11.66 2.01
CA GLU A 82 1.80 -11.28 3.27
C GLU A 82 1.74 -9.76 3.42
N ILE A 83 2.85 -9.07 3.20
CA ILE A 83 2.93 -7.60 3.35
C ILE A 83 2.01 -6.92 2.32
N PHE A 84 2.02 -7.37 1.06
CA PHE A 84 1.11 -6.85 0.04
C PHE A 84 -0.33 -7.04 0.48
N HIS A 85 -0.73 -8.28 0.83
CA HIS A 85 -2.10 -8.59 1.21
C HIS A 85 -2.58 -7.81 2.43
N ARG A 86 -1.79 -7.75 3.51
CA ARG A 86 -2.12 -6.98 4.72
C ARG A 86 -2.28 -5.50 4.43
N THR A 87 -1.39 -4.94 3.61
CA THR A 87 -1.47 -3.53 3.20
C THR A 87 -2.72 -3.28 2.38
N LEU A 88 -3.01 -4.10 1.38
CA LEU A 88 -4.21 -3.95 0.56
C LEU A 88 -5.50 -4.02 1.38
N GLN A 89 -5.60 -5.00 2.28
CA GLN A 89 -6.78 -5.17 3.12
C GLN A 89 -6.96 -4.00 4.10
N GLY A 90 -5.89 -3.52 4.74
CA GLY A 90 -6.02 -2.35 5.62
C GLY A 90 -6.23 -1.03 4.86
N LEU A 91 -5.79 -0.90 3.60
CA LEU A 91 -6.19 0.24 2.76
C LEU A 91 -7.70 0.21 2.44
N ILE A 92 -8.29 -0.99 2.31
CA ILE A 92 -9.73 -1.17 2.04
C ILE A 92 -10.58 -0.97 3.31
N GLN A 93 -10.16 -1.58 4.42
CA GLN A 93 -10.98 -1.74 5.62
C GLN A 93 -10.57 -0.80 6.77
N GLY A 94 -9.36 -0.24 6.71
CA GLY A 94 -8.69 0.40 7.84
C GLY A 94 -7.97 -0.62 8.74
N GLY A 95 -7.22 -0.12 9.71
CA GLY A 95 -6.50 -0.92 10.70
C GLY A 95 -4.98 -0.70 10.66
N ASP A 96 -4.25 -1.61 11.29
CA ASP A 96 -2.81 -1.48 11.50
C ASP A 96 -2.02 -2.08 10.33
N LEU A 97 -1.34 -1.20 9.59
CA LEU A 97 -0.57 -1.55 8.40
C LEU A 97 0.93 -1.62 8.69
N PRO A 98 1.64 -2.63 8.14
CA PRO A 98 3.08 -2.76 8.31
C PRO A 98 3.83 -1.58 7.66
N LEU A 99 4.77 -0.99 8.40
CA LEU A 99 5.58 0.13 7.93
C LEU A 99 6.86 -0.30 7.24
N THR A 100 7.25 -1.56 7.34
CA THR A 100 8.49 -2.09 6.77
C THR A 100 8.22 -3.26 5.84
N LEU A 101 9.30 -3.86 5.32
CA LEU A 101 9.26 -5.03 4.46
C LEU A 101 9.57 -6.32 5.23
N ASP A 102 9.60 -6.24 6.57
CA ASP A 102 9.81 -7.36 7.46
C ASP A 102 8.50 -7.61 8.23
N PRO A 103 7.79 -8.72 7.99
CA PRO A 103 6.55 -9.03 8.70
C PRO A 103 6.72 -9.15 10.22
N GLY A 104 7.95 -9.45 10.68
CA GLY A 104 8.27 -9.73 12.09
C GLY A 104 8.72 -8.53 12.91
N ASP A 105 8.89 -7.35 12.31
CA ASP A 105 9.45 -6.19 13.03
C ASP A 105 8.44 -5.46 13.95
N GLY A 106 7.16 -5.79 13.82
CA GLY A 106 6.06 -5.26 14.62
C GLY A 106 5.74 -3.77 14.41
N LYS A 107 6.36 -3.09 13.44
CA LYS A 107 6.16 -1.66 13.22
C LYS A 107 4.92 -1.43 12.36
N THR A 108 3.86 -0.92 12.97
CA THR A 108 2.61 -0.64 12.29
C THR A 108 2.20 0.83 12.38
N ALA A 109 1.35 1.26 11.45
CA ALA A 109 0.62 2.51 11.53
C ALA A 109 -0.86 2.25 11.31
N SER A 110 -1.70 2.86 12.15
CA SER A 110 -3.14 2.80 12.01
C SER A 110 -3.58 3.74 10.89
N VAL A 111 -4.38 3.21 9.96
CA VAL A 111 -5.01 3.99 8.90
C VAL A 111 -6.51 3.82 8.93
N ASP A 112 -7.23 4.89 8.57
CA ASP A 112 -8.64 4.78 8.22
C ASP A 112 -8.77 4.12 6.83
N GLY A 113 -9.83 3.35 6.63
CA GLY A 113 -10.14 2.78 5.32
C GLY A 113 -10.34 3.87 4.28
N VAL A 114 -9.83 3.63 3.07
CA VAL A 114 -9.95 4.58 1.96
C VAL A 114 -11.39 4.57 1.43
N GLY A 115 -11.93 5.76 1.14
CA GLY A 115 -13.27 5.94 0.59
C GLY A 115 -13.33 6.32 -0.90
N GLY A 116 -14.54 6.45 -1.44
CA GLY A 116 -14.79 7.03 -2.76
C GLY A 116 -14.22 6.23 -3.94
N LYS A 117 -13.71 6.92 -4.96
CA LYS A 117 -13.17 6.30 -6.19
C LYS A 117 -11.95 5.42 -5.92
N ALA A 118 -11.12 5.80 -4.95
CA ALA A 118 -9.93 5.02 -4.60
C ALA A 118 -10.31 3.65 -3.99
N LEU A 119 -11.38 3.58 -3.19
CA LEU A 119 -11.91 2.29 -2.71
C LEU A 119 -12.38 1.38 -3.85
N GLN A 120 -13.02 1.95 -4.88
CA GLN A 120 -13.46 1.19 -6.04
C GLN A 120 -12.26 0.59 -6.79
N GLN A 121 -11.20 1.38 -6.97
CA GLN A 121 -9.95 0.91 -7.56
C GLN A 121 -9.29 -0.18 -6.72
N LEU A 122 -9.19 -0.01 -5.40
CA LEU A 122 -8.62 -1.02 -4.49
C LEU A 122 -9.38 -2.36 -4.56
N LYS A 123 -10.70 -2.35 -4.78
CA LYS A 123 -11.47 -3.58 -5.00
C LYS A 123 -11.14 -4.27 -6.33
N VAL A 124 -10.82 -3.51 -7.37
CA VAL A 124 -10.32 -4.07 -8.64
C VAL A 124 -8.96 -4.73 -8.41
N VAL A 125 -8.04 -4.02 -7.72
CA VAL A 125 -6.72 -4.55 -7.35
C VAL A 125 -6.85 -5.81 -6.49
N ASP A 126 -7.78 -5.86 -5.53
CA ASP A 126 -8.01 -7.05 -4.70
C ASP A 126 -8.46 -8.26 -5.53
N LYS A 127 -9.33 -8.05 -6.52
CA LYS A 127 -9.72 -9.13 -7.44
C LYS A 127 -8.53 -9.63 -8.27
N LEU A 128 -7.72 -8.73 -8.82
CA LEU A 128 -6.50 -9.08 -9.58
C LEU A 128 -5.49 -9.81 -8.69
N TRP A 129 -5.30 -9.32 -7.47
CA TRP A 129 -4.40 -9.90 -6.48
C TRP A 129 -4.79 -11.33 -6.11
N ASN A 130 -6.08 -11.61 -5.93
CA ASN A 130 -6.56 -12.96 -5.61
C ASN A 130 -6.25 -13.96 -6.74
N MET A 131 -6.38 -13.55 -8.00
CA MET A 131 -5.98 -14.38 -9.15
C MET A 131 -4.47 -14.58 -9.18
N TYR A 132 -3.72 -13.49 -8.98
CA TYR A 132 -2.26 -13.50 -8.96
C TYR A 132 -1.69 -14.43 -7.88
N MET A 133 -2.23 -14.39 -6.67
CA MET A 133 -1.81 -15.27 -5.56
C MET A 133 -2.04 -16.75 -5.86
N ALA A 134 -3.10 -17.10 -6.59
CA ALA A 134 -3.36 -18.48 -6.97
C ALA A 134 -2.25 -19.02 -7.88
N ASP A 135 -1.86 -18.24 -8.89
CA ASP A 135 -0.75 -18.61 -9.78
C ASP A 135 0.59 -18.65 -9.03
N VAL A 136 0.87 -17.69 -8.14
CA VAL A 136 2.09 -17.70 -7.29
C VAL A 136 2.17 -18.97 -6.44
N LYS A 137 1.06 -19.39 -5.81
CA LYS A 137 1.00 -20.63 -5.02
C LYS A 137 1.25 -21.87 -5.87
N THR A 138 0.74 -21.90 -7.10
CA THR A 138 1.05 -23.00 -8.05
C THR A 138 2.53 -23.04 -8.39
N VAL A 139 3.18 -21.89 -8.61
CA VAL A 139 4.63 -21.85 -8.81
C VAL A 139 5.37 -22.35 -7.56
N LEU A 140 4.98 -21.92 -6.36
CA LEU A 140 5.61 -22.40 -5.12
C LEU A 140 5.43 -23.91 -4.90
N ALA A 141 4.26 -24.48 -5.24
CA ALA A 141 4.02 -25.91 -5.15
C ALA A 141 4.89 -26.74 -6.12
N GLY A 142 5.28 -26.15 -7.26
CA GLY A 142 6.06 -26.82 -8.28
C GLY A 142 5.24 -27.79 -9.15
N GLY A 143 5.90 -28.73 -9.80
CA GLY A 143 5.27 -29.67 -10.72
C GLY A 143 5.12 -29.15 -12.15
N LYS A 144 4.31 -29.85 -12.95
CA LYS A 144 4.20 -29.64 -14.42
C LYS A 144 3.63 -28.26 -14.78
N ASP A 145 2.77 -27.71 -13.92
CA ASP A 145 2.07 -26.45 -14.19
C ASP A 145 2.85 -25.21 -13.72
N ALA A 146 3.98 -25.39 -13.02
CA ALA A 146 4.73 -24.29 -12.41
C ALA A 146 5.21 -23.25 -13.44
N ASN A 147 5.69 -23.69 -14.61
CA ASN A 147 6.16 -22.77 -15.65
C ASN A 147 5.02 -22.02 -16.32
N GLN A 148 3.89 -22.68 -16.54
CA GLN A 148 2.69 -22.02 -17.07
C GLN A 148 2.13 -21.00 -16.07
N ALA A 149 2.09 -21.35 -14.78
CA ALA A 149 1.68 -20.44 -13.73
C ALA A 149 2.64 -19.23 -13.63
N LEU A 150 3.96 -19.45 -13.72
CA LEU A 150 4.94 -18.37 -13.72
C LEU A 150 4.73 -17.42 -14.89
N GLN A 151 4.43 -17.94 -16.08
CA GLN A 151 4.12 -17.11 -17.24
C GLN A 151 2.88 -16.23 -16.98
N LYS A 152 1.80 -16.79 -16.43
CA LYS A 152 0.62 -16.00 -16.04
C LYS A 152 0.94 -14.92 -15.02
N VAL A 153 1.80 -15.22 -14.04
CA VAL A 153 2.28 -14.23 -13.07
C VAL A 153 3.01 -13.09 -13.80
N MET A 154 3.91 -13.41 -14.74
CA MET A 154 4.63 -12.37 -15.51
C MET A 154 3.70 -11.53 -16.38
N ASP A 155 2.72 -12.16 -17.04
CA ASP A 155 1.78 -11.49 -17.95
C ASP A 155 0.80 -10.58 -17.19
N ASN A 156 0.39 -10.97 -15.98
CA ASN A 156 -0.56 -10.21 -15.15
C ASN A 156 0.11 -9.19 -14.22
N ASN A 157 1.43 -9.29 -14.00
CA ASN A 157 2.17 -8.37 -13.13
C ASN A 157 2.10 -6.89 -13.55
N PRO A 158 2.10 -6.52 -14.86
CA PRO A 158 1.90 -5.14 -15.29
C PRO A 158 0.57 -4.54 -14.88
N ALA A 159 -0.51 -5.33 -14.79
CA ALA A 159 -1.82 -4.83 -14.36
C ALA A 159 -1.76 -4.35 -12.90
N LEU A 160 -1.14 -5.16 -12.01
CA LEU A 160 -0.91 -4.78 -10.61
C LEU A 160 0.10 -3.64 -10.41
N LEU A 161 0.84 -3.26 -11.45
CA LEU A 161 1.77 -2.13 -11.41
C LEU A 161 1.09 -0.81 -11.77
N GLN A 162 0.16 -0.85 -12.73
CA GLN A 162 -0.48 0.34 -13.30
C GLN A 162 -1.69 0.80 -12.48
N ASP A 163 -2.40 -0.15 -11.86
CA ASP A 163 -3.62 0.10 -11.06
C ASP A 163 -3.35 0.62 -9.64
#